data_AF-A0A1U7CJU2-F1
#
_entry.id   AF-A0A1U7CJU2-F1
#
_cell.length_a   1.000
_cell.length_b   1.000
_cell.length_c   1.000
_cell.angle_alpha   90.00
_cell.angle_beta   90.00
_cell.angle_gamma   90.00
#
_symmetry.space_group_name_H-M   'P 1'
#
loop_
_entity.id
_entity.type
_entity.pdbx_description
1 polymer ?
#
loop_
_entity_poly.entity_id
_entity_poly.type
_entity_poly.pdbx_seq_one_letter_code
_entity_poly.pdbx_strand_id
1 'polypeptide(L)'
;MSNATPKFVRRPTAPSSARDMAMLRLAPIDAFAVPRLHVEPRQADGGLRVLDRPTGTYVLVYTPSYTSQFRAGHRSGRWYVRSLTHVGSQPQSLDFANARAAVDAVGRGAWGLQAARPAPTSPTHKLLVIWPEPGALASAG
;
A
#
# COMPACT_ATOMS: atom_id res chain seq x y z
N MET A 1 -55.39 6.71 -22.14
CA MET A 1 -54.67 7.50 -23.17
C MET A 1 -53.25 7.75 -22.66
N SER A 2 -52.30 7.75 -23.58
CA SER A 2 -50.90 7.30 -23.48
C SER A 2 -49.96 8.09 -22.56
N ASN A 3 -49.06 7.37 -21.87
CA ASN A 3 -47.90 7.91 -21.16
C ASN A 3 -46.82 8.34 -22.17
N ALA A 4 -46.39 9.60 -22.11
CA ALA A 4 -45.28 10.10 -22.90
C ALA A 4 -43.94 9.67 -22.27
N THR A 5 -43.17 8.81 -22.94
CA THR A 5 -41.79 8.51 -22.55
C THR A 5 -40.86 9.67 -22.94
N PRO A 6 -40.08 10.23 -22.01
CA PRO A 6 -39.14 11.30 -22.33
C PRO A 6 -38.05 10.78 -23.30
N LYS A 7 -37.88 11.46 -24.43
CA LYS A 7 -36.80 11.20 -25.39
C LYS A 7 -35.47 11.55 -24.72
N PHE A 8 -34.61 10.55 -24.50
CA PHE A 8 -33.23 10.76 -24.08
C PHE A 8 -32.49 11.60 -25.14
N VAL A 9 -32.23 12.86 -24.80
CA VAL A 9 -31.41 13.75 -25.62
C VAL A 9 -29.97 13.23 -25.55
N ARG A 10 -29.48 12.64 -26.65
CA ARG A 10 -28.08 12.22 -26.77
C ARG A 10 -27.20 13.46 -26.67
N ARG A 11 -26.42 13.57 -25.59
CA ARG A 11 -25.38 14.59 -25.48
C ARG A 11 -24.31 14.34 -26.56
N PRO A 12 -23.81 15.40 -27.24
CA PRO A 12 -22.69 15.25 -28.15
C PRO A 12 -21.49 14.69 -27.39
N THR A 13 -21.00 13.54 -27.82
CA THR A 13 -19.72 13.01 -27.35
C THR A 13 -18.63 14.01 -27.76
N ALA A 14 -17.72 14.37 -26.85
CA ALA A 14 -16.64 15.30 -27.17
C ALA A 14 -15.93 14.83 -28.46
N PRO A 15 -15.58 15.73 -29.39
CA PRO A 15 -15.01 15.36 -30.69
C PRO A 15 -13.67 14.60 -30.56
N SER A 16 -12.97 14.75 -29.43
CA SER A 16 -11.77 13.97 -29.10
C SER A 16 -12.05 12.56 -28.57
N SER A 17 -13.28 12.26 -28.14
CA SER A 17 -13.59 11.05 -27.36
C SER A 17 -13.23 9.76 -28.09
N ALA A 18 -13.42 9.68 -29.42
CA ALA A 18 -13.01 8.51 -30.18
C ALA A 18 -11.49 8.32 -30.18
N ARG A 19 -10.73 9.42 -30.26
CA ARG A 19 -9.26 9.42 -30.19
C ARG A 19 -8.78 9.08 -28.77
N ASP A 20 -9.42 9.65 -27.75
CA ASP A 20 -9.08 9.42 -26.35
C ASP A 20 -9.34 7.94 -25.97
N MET A 21 -10.48 7.39 -26.40
CA MET A 21 -10.81 5.97 -26.21
C MET A 21 -9.88 5.05 -27.02
N ALA A 22 -9.45 5.45 -28.22
CA ALA A 22 -8.47 4.70 -28.98
C ALA A 22 -7.09 4.70 -28.28
N MET A 23 -6.66 5.82 -27.71
CA MET A 23 -5.43 5.90 -26.93
C MET A 23 -5.46 5.02 -25.67
N LEU A 24 -6.59 4.99 -24.95
CA LEU A 24 -6.77 4.08 -23.80
C LEU A 24 -6.75 2.59 -24.20
N ARG A 25 -7.11 2.26 -25.45
CA ARG A 25 -7.02 0.89 -25.98
C ARG A 25 -5.59 0.50 -26.41
N LEU A 26 -4.77 1.47 -26.83
CA LEU A 26 -3.38 1.24 -27.25
C LEU A 26 -2.44 0.98 -26.07
N ALA A 27 -2.74 1.54 -24.91
CA ALA A 27 -2.06 1.25 -23.66
C ALA A 27 -3.12 1.01 -22.58
N PRO A 28 -3.64 -0.23 -22.46
CA PRO A 28 -4.54 -0.58 -21.37
C PRO A 28 -3.91 -0.14 -20.05
N ILE A 29 -4.68 0.49 -19.16
CA ILE A 29 -4.19 0.91 -17.84
C ILE A 29 -3.62 -0.30 -17.07
N ASP A 30 -4.15 -1.47 -17.37
CA ASP A 30 -3.76 -2.80 -16.88
C ASP A 30 -2.36 -3.25 -17.34
N ALA A 31 -1.81 -2.63 -18.38
CA ALA A 31 -0.48 -2.94 -18.91
C ALA A 31 0.66 -2.36 -18.04
N PHE A 32 0.36 -1.41 -17.15
CA PHE A 32 1.34 -0.89 -16.22
C PHE A 32 1.49 -1.85 -15.04
N ALA A 33 2.72 -2.33 -14.81
CA ALA A 33 3.05 -3.10 -13.62
C ALA A 33 2.82 -2.22 -12.38
N VAL A 34 1.65 -2.37 -11.77
CA VAL A 34 1.27 -1.65 -10.58
C VAL A 34 2.19 -2.11 -9.43
N PRO A 35 2.90 -1.20 -8.74
CA PRO A 35 3.76 -1.56 -7.61
C PRO A 35 3.01 -2.41 -6.59
N ARG A 36 3.61 -3.53 -6.17
CA ARG A 36 2.96 -4.44 -5.22
C ARG A 36 2.62 -3.73 -3.91
N LEU A 37 3.57 -2.95 -3.41
CA LEU A 37 3.44 -2.22 -2.18
C LEU A 37 3.09 -0.76 -2.45
N HIS A 38 2.19 -0.22 -1.65
CA HIS A 38 1.98 1.21 -1.53
C HIS A 38 2.37 1.65 -0.12
N VAL A 39 3.35 2.55 -0.02
CA VAL A 39 3.81 3.11 1.26
C VAL A 39 3.19 4.48 1.41
N GLU A 40 2.39 4.66 2.45
CA GLU A 40 1.78 5.94 2.79
C GLU A 40 2.81 6.94 3.33
N PRO A 41 2.51 8.26 3.29
CA PRO A 41 3.31 9.26 3.97
C PRO A 41 3.57 8.92 5.43
N ARG A 42 4.71 9.38 5.94
CA ARG A 42 5.11 9.14 7.32
C ARG A 42 4.10 9.78 8.28
N GLN A 43 3.62 8.99 9.22
CA GLN A 43 2.71 9.44 10.26
C GLN A 43 3.44 10.30 11.31
N ALA A 44 2.66 11.05 12.09
CA ALA A 44 3.17 11.91 13.16
C ALA A 44 3.92 11.13 14.25
N ASP A 45 3.58 9.86 14.46
CA ASP A 45 4.28 8.94 15.37
C ASP A 45 5.59 8.40 14.78
N GLY A 46 5.95 8.82 13.56
CA GLY A 46 7.13 8.40 12.83
C GLY A 46 6.98 7.06 12.10
N GLY A 47 5.83 6.39 12.20
CA GLY A 47 5.54 5.14 11.53
C GLY A 47 5.16 5.28 10.05
N LEU A 48 5.20 4.17 9.32
CA LEU A 48 4.79 4.05 7.92
C LEU A 48 3.64 3.04 7.81
N ARG A 49 2.56 3.41 7.13
CA ARG A 49 1.53 2.45 6.71
C ARG A 49 1.91 1.90 5.36
N VAL A 50 1.80 0.57 5.22
CA VAL A 50 2.10 -0.13 3.98
C VAL A 50 0.90 -0.98 3.60
N LEU A 51 0.38 -0.74 2.41
CA LEU A 51 -0.64 -1.56 1.77
C LEU A 51 0.03 -2.59 0.86
N ASP A 52 -0.19 -3.87 1.13
CA ASP A 52 0.12 -4.94 0.19
C ASP A 52 -1.09 -5.14 -0.76
N ARG A 53 -1.00 -4.61 -1.98
CA ARG A 53 -2.14 -4.54 -2.90
C ARG A 53 -2.73 -5.90 -3.27
N PRO A 54 -1.95 -6.96 -3.54
CA PRO A 54 -2.51 -8.28 -3.84
C PRO A 54 -3.34 -8.87 -2.70
N THR A 55 -3.00 -8.57 -1.45
CA THR A 55 -3.72 -9.09 -0.27
C THR A 55 -4.74 -8.10 0.28
N GLY A 56 -4.76 -6.86 -0.21
CA GLY A 56 -5.57 -5.78 0.35
C GLY A 56 -5.24 -5.44 1.82
N THR A 57 -4.11 -5.93 2.34
CA THR A 57 -3.81 -5.89 3.77
C THR A 57 -2.92 -4.69 4.10
N TYR A 58 -3.28 -3.99 5.17
CA TYR A 58 -2.48 -2.90 5.72
C TYR A 58 -1.65 -3.37 6.91
N VAL A 59 -0.37 -3.00 6.89
CA VAL A 59 0.56 -3.19 8.00
C VAL A 59 1.15 -1.86 8.43
N LEU A 60 1.52 -1.77 9.70
CA LEU A 60 2.26 -0.65 10.27
C LEU A 60 3.72 -1.05 10.45
N VAL A 61 4.61 -0.27 9.84
CA VAL A 61 6.05 -0.30 10.07
C VAL A 61 6.38 0.81 11.07
N TYR A 62 6.91 0.47 12.25
CA TYR A 62 7.09 1.41 13.35
C TYR A 62 8.36 1.17 14.15
N THR A 63 8.78 2.19 14.89
CA THR A 63 9.75 2.09 15.97
C THR A 63 9.01 2.08 17.31
N PRO A 64 9.39 1.24 18.29
CA PRO A 64 8.74 1.19 19.58
C PRO A 64 8.95 2.49 20.36
N SER A 65 7.88 2.99 20.98
CA SER A 65 7.86 4.28 21.69
C SER A 65 7.39 4.15 23.13
N TYR A 66 6.71 3.05 23.48
CA TYR A 66 6.07 2.88 24.79
C TYR A 66 6.84 1.89 25.67
N THR A 67 6.94 2.19 26.97
CA THR A 67 7.59 1.32 27.97
C THR A 67 7.04 -0.12 27.96
N SER A 68 5.73 -0.27 27.72
CA SER A 68 5.09 -1.59 27.62
C SER A 68 5.60 -2.43 26.45
N GLN A 69 6.03 -1.81 25.35
CA GLN A 69 6.60 -2.50 24.18
C GLN A 69 8.01 -3.02 24.49
N PHE A 70 8.83 -2.21 25.16
CA PHE A 70 10.17 -2.63 25.59
C PHE A 70 10.12 -3.77 26.62
N ARG A 71 9.19 -3.68 27.58
CA ARG A 71 8.93 -4.79 28.53
C ARG A 71 8.49 -6.08 27.83
N ALA A 72 7.82 -5.96 26.68
CA ALA A 72 7.40 -7.10 25.86
C ALA A 72 8.48 -7.61 24.89
N GLY A 73 9.71 -7.09 24.95
CA GLY A 73 10.85 -7.58 24.18
C GLY A 73 11.23 -6.75 22.95
N HIS A 74 10.60 -5.59 22.72
CA HIS A 74 11.06 -4.66 21.69
C HIS A 74 12.42 -4.06 22.05
N ARG A 75 13.23 -3.75 21.03
CA ARG A 75 14.54 -3.11 21.17
C ARG A 75 14.49 -1.69 20.62
N SER A 76 15.18 -0.77 21.31
CA SER A 76 15.33 0.60 20.84
C SER A 76 16.16 0.66 19.55
N GLY A 77 15.86 1.66 18.71
CA GLY A 77 16.54 1.84 17.42
C GLY A 77 16.23 0.75 16.38
N ARG A 78 15.26 -0.13 16.64
CA ARG A 78 14.83 -1.17 15.71
C ARG A 78 13.43 -0.89 15.16
N TRP A 79 13.21 -1.38 13.95
CA TRP A 79 11.94 -1.28 13.25
C TRP A 79 11.19 -2.60 13.33
N TYR A 80 9.87 -2.51 13.48
CA TYR A 80 8.97 -3.64 13.61
C TYR A 80 7.78 -3.48 12.67
N VAL A 81 7.14 -4.59 12.36
CA VAL A 81 5.94 -4.68 11.53
C VAL A 81 4.82 -5.31 12.34
N ARG A 82 3.63 -4.74 12.26
CA ARG A 82 2.41 -5.33 12.82
C ARG A 82 1.22 -5.11 11.90
N SER A 83 0.22 -5.98 11.98
CA SER A 83 -1.08 -5.70 11.36
C SER A 83 -1.69 -4.43 11.97
N LEU A 84 -2.41 -3.63 11.18
CA LEU A 84 -3.20 -2.51 11.72
C LEU A 84 -4.29 -2.97 12.70
N THR A 85 -4.77 -4.20 12.57
CA THR A 85 -5.79 -4.78 13.47
C THR A 85 -5.19 -5.31 14.77
N HIS A 86 -3.87 -5.35 14.90
CA HIS A 86 -3.24 -5.90 16.09
C HIS A 86 -3.32 -4.93 17.26
N VAL A 87 -3.99 -5.38 18.32
CA VAL A 87 -4.06 -4.71 19.62
C VAL A 87 -3.13 -5.45 20.58
N GLY A 88 -2.06 -4.80 21.03
CA GLY A 88 -1.12 -5.39 21.97
C GLY A 88 0.27 -4.78 21.91
N SER A 89 1.09 -5.10 22.93
CA SER A 89 2.48 -4.65 23.05
C SER A 89 3.50 -5.69 22.59
N GLN A 90 3.08 -6.93 22.31
CA GLN A 90 3.99 -7.97 21.84
C GLN A 90 4.43 -7.74 20.39
N PRO A 91 5.70 -8.01 20.04
CA PRO A 91 6.17 -7.91 18.67
C PRO A 91 5.50 -8.98 17.80
N GLN A 92 5.02 -8.59 16.61
CA GLN A 92 4.50 -9.53 15.60
C GLN A 92 5.53 -9.90 14.53
N SER A 93 6.65 -9.17 14.49
CA SER A 93 7.72 -9.33 13.51
C SER A 93 9.08 -9.53 14.16
N LEU A 94 10.03 -9.97 13.34
CA LEU A 94 11.45 -9.79 13.62
C LEU A 94 11.81 -8.30 13.71
N ASP A 95 12.96 -8.00 14.30
CA ASP A 95 13.49 -6.65 14.41
C ASP A 95 14.35 -6.29 13.17
N PHE A 96 14.03 -5.17 12.53
CA PHE A 96 14.70 -4.69 11.33
C PHE A 96 15.62 -3.51 11.63
N ALA A 97 16.73 -3.41 10.90
CA ALA A 97 17.72 -2.35 11.09
C ALA A 97 17.22 -0.96 10.65
N ASN A 98 16.37 -0.91 9.63
CA ASN A 98 15.80 0.33 9.11
C ASN A 98 14.40 0.09 8.52
N ALA A 99 13.67 1.18 8.28
CA ALA A 99 12.32 1.14 7.71
C ALA A 99 12.27 0.42 6.36
N ARG A 100 13.28 0.65 5.51
CA ARG A 100 13.36 0.04 4.19
C ARG A 100 13.42 -1.49 4.26
N ALA A 101 14.27 -2.03 5.13
CA ALA A 101 14.37 -3.47 5.33
C ALA A 101 13.05 -4.09 5.83
N ALA A 102 12.30 -3.38 6.68
CA ALA A 102 10.99 -3.81 7.13
C ALA A 102 9.97 -3.81 5.97
N VAL A 103 9.92 -2.75 5.16
CA VAL A 103 9.06 -2.67 3.96
C VAL A 103 9.40 -3.76 2.94
N ASP A 104 10.69 -4.01 2.70
CA ASP A 104 11.13 -5.07 1.79
C ASP A 104 10.72 -6.46 2.31
N ALA A 105 10.73 -6.68 3.63
CA ALA A 105 10.24 -7.90 4.25
C ALA A 105 8.71 -8.07 4.09
N VAL A 106 7.95 -6.96 4.15
CA VAL A 106 6.51 -6.95 3.82
C VAL A 106 6.29 -7.38 2.37
N GLY A 107 7.06 -6.84 1.43
CA GLY A 107 6.95 -7.20 0.01
C GLY A 107 7.22 -8.66 -0.30
N ARG A 108 8.07 -9.31 0.49
CA ARG A 108 8.36 -10.75 0.41
C ARG A 108 7.38 -11.61 1.21
N GLY A 109 6.47 -11.03 1.99
CA GLY A 109 5.62 -11.77 2.93
C GLY A 109 6.39 -12.44 4.07
N ALA A 110 7.61 -11.99 4.36
CA ALA A 110 8.56 -12.66 5.26
C ALA A 110 8.83 -11.84 6.53
N TRP A 111 7.80 -11.14 7.04
CA TRP A 111 7.94 -10.24 8.19
C TRP A 111 7.41 -10.82 9.50
N GLY A 112 6.39 -11.69 9.45
CA GLY A 112 5.73 -12.23 10.64
C GLY A 112 6.58 -13.24 11.41
N LEU A 113 6.44 -13.26 12.74
CA LEU A 113 7.08 -14.26 13.61
C LEU A 113 6.46 -15.65 13.49
N GLN A 114 5.19 -15.75 13.09
CA GLN A 114 4.60 -17.03 12.74
C GLN A 114 5.14 -17.47 11.39
N ALA A 115 5.73 -18.67 11.34
CA ALA A 115 6.24 -19.30 10.13
C ALA A 115 5.23 -19.11 9.00
N ALA A 116 5.61 -18.32 8.00
CA ALA A 116 4.79 -18.07 6.84
C ALA A 116 4.35 -19.43 6.28
N ARG A 117 3.04 -19.72 6.33
CA ARG A 117 2.49 -20.81 5.53
C ARG A 117 2.94 -20.54 4.10
N PRO A 118 3.68 -21.45 3.45
CA PRO A 118 4.24 -21.17 2.13
C PRO A 118 3.10 -20.83 1.17
N ALA A 119 3.06 -19.59 0.71
CA ALA A 119 2.17 -19.20 -0.36
C ALA A 119 2.61 -19.93 -1.65
N PRO A 120 1.67 -20.34 -2.52
CA PRO A 120 2.02 -20.96 -3.80
C PRO A 120 2.97 -20.03 -4.55
N THR A 121 4.11 -20.58 -4.97
CA THR A 121 5.17 -19.87 -5.67
C THR A 121 4.67 -19.35 -7.01
N SER A 122 4.21 -18.11 -7.04
CA SER A 122 4.07 -17.34 -8.27
C SER A 122 5.45 -16.88 -8.76
N PRO A 123 5.66 -16.81 -10.09
CA PRO A 123 6.96 -16.45 -10.66
C PRO A 123 7.42 -15.08 -10.16
N THR A 124 8.73 -14.96 -9.94
CA THR A 124 9.44 -13.79 -9.42
C THR A 124 9.15 -12.52 -10.22
N HIS A 125 8.13 -11.77 -9.80
CA HIS A 125 7.94 -10.39 -10.23
C HIS A 125 8.90 -9.49 -9.45
N LYS A 126 9.66 -8.65 -10.16
CA LYS A 126 10.51 -7.61 -9.55
C LYS A 126 9.61 -6.70 -8.71
N LEU A 127 9.85 -6.66 -7.40
CA LEU A 127 9.12 -5.80 -6.47
C LEU A 127 9.46 -4.33 -6.77
N LEU A 128 8.47 -3.59 -7.29
CA LEU A 128 8.53 -2.14 -7.38
C LEU A 128 7.97 -1.57 -6.08
N VAL A 129 8.78 -0.77 -5.37
CA VAL A 129 8.39 -0.02 -4.17
C VAL A 129 8.45 1.46 -4.53
N ILE A 130 7.34 2.17 -4.38
CA ILE A 130 7.30 3.63 -4.56
C ILE A 130 7.37 4.29 -3.18
N TRP A 131 8.34 5.18 -3.02
CA TRP A 131 8.53 5.97 -1.81
C TRP A 131 7.86 7.34 -2.00
N PRO A 132 7.09 7.85 -1.03
CA PRO A 132 6.69 9.24 -1.03
C PRO A 132 7.92 10.14 -0.77
N GLU A 133 8.16 11.10 -1.64
CA GLU A 133 9.20 12.13 -1.45
C GLU A 133 8.86 12.99 -0.22
N PRO A 134 9.81 13.26 0.68
CA PRO A 134 9.60 14.16 1.82
C PRO A 134 9.54 15.61 1.32
N GLY A 135 8.37 16.05 0.82
CA GLY A 135 8.18 17.43 0.38
C GLY A 135 6.86 17.76 -0.34
N ALA A 136 6.00 16.79 -0.64
CA ALA A 136 4.80 17.04 -1.46
C ALA A 136 3.59 17.68 -0.70
N LEU A 137 3.83 18.43 0.37
CA LEU A 137 2.80 19.21 1.08
C LEU A 137 3.34 20.60 1.42
N ALA A 138 3.64 21.41 0.40
CA ALA A 138 3.85 22.85 0.57
C ALA A 138 3.61 23.62 -0.74
N SER A 139 2.36 23.68 -1.22
CA SER A 139 1.86 24.79 -2.04
C SER A 139 0.38 24.61 -2.37
N ALA A 140 -0.49 24.99 -1.43
CA ALA A 140 -1.85 25.41 -1.71
C ALA A 140 -2.20 26.48 -0.66
N GLY A 141 -1.80 27.71 -0.97
CA GLY A 141 -2.03 28.93 -0.20
C GLY A 141 -1.78 30.12 -1.10
#